data_AF-A0A7Y7TNG6-F1
#
_entry.id   AF-A0A7Y7TNG6-F1
#
_cell.length_a   1.000
_cell.length_b   1.000
_cell.length_c   1.000
_cell.angle_alpha   90.00
_cell.angle_beta   90.00
_cell.angle_gamma   90.00
#
_symmetry.space_group_name_H-M   'P 1'
#
loop_
_entity.id
_entity.type
_entity.pdbx_description
1 polymer ?
#
loop_
_entity_poly.entity_id
_entity_poly.type
_entity_poly.pdbx_seq_one_letter_code
_entity_poly.pdbx_strand_id
1 'polypeptide(L)'
;MHRNTLLIAALIFSLLISSCSKSSSRPTDLQVGEAVKSLLPANHKIVRITPVEGIPGIIEVVAKIDTQSVVLYLDKSLKYVFSGSLMEIATKKNLTAESQNIQ
;
A
#
# COMPACT_ATOMS: atom_id res chain seq x y z
N MET A 1 32.12 34.22 -28.13
CA MET A 1 30.71 33.84 -27.91
C MET A 1 30.52 32.37 -27.49
N HIS A 2 31.48 31.72 -26.79
CA HIS A 2 31.36 30.29 -26.41
C HIS A 2 31.27 30.05 -24.89
N ARG A 3 31.61 31.05 -24.06
CA ARG A 3 31.56 30.93 -22.59
C ARG A 3 30.13 31.01 -22.03
N ASN A 4 29.25 31.76 -22.68
CA ASN A 4 27.87 31.93 -22.21
C ASN A 4 26.98 30.73 -22.59
N THR A 5 27.27 30.03 -23.68
CA THR A 5 26.53 28.85 -24.13
C THR A 5 26.71 27.66 -23.19
N LEU A 6 27.89 27.54 -22.57
CA LEU A 6 28.25 26.46 -21.65
C LEU A 6 27.55 26.62 -20.28
N LEU A 7 27.35 27.87 -19.84
CA LEU A 7 26.57 28.19 -18.63
C LEU A 7 25.08 27.94 -18.82
N ILE A 8 24.54 28.22 -20.01
CA ILE A 8 23.12 27.98 -20.34
C ILE A 8 22.83 26.47 -20.41
N ALA A 9 23.74 25.67 -20.99
CA ALA A 9 23.59 24.22 -21.05
C ALA A 9 23.59 23.55 -19.65
N ALA A 10 24.42 24.04 -18.72
CA ALA A 10 24.46 23.55 -17.34
C ALA A 10 23.19 23.84 -16.54
N LEU A 11 22.53 24.99 -16.81
CA LEU A 11 21.27 25.36 -16.17
C LEU A 11 20.08 24.51 -16.65
N ILE A 12 20.07 24.10 -17.92
CA ILE A 12 19.00 23.27 -18.48
C ILE A 12 19.10 21.82 -17.98
N PHE A 13 20.31 21.30 -17.77
CA PHE A 13 20.52 19.94 -17.26
C PHE A 13 20.09 19.77 -15.79
N SER A 14 20.16 20.84 -14.99
CA SER A 14 19.80 20.83 -13.57
C SER A 14 18.29 20.93 -13.31
N LEU A 15 17.47 21.34 -14.29
CA LEU A 15 16.01 21.34 -14.18
C LEU A 15 15.35 19.97 -14.45
N LEU A 16 16.07 19.02 -15.08
CA LEU A 16 15.50 17.70 -15.42
C LEU A 16 15.49 16.70 -14.26
N ILE A 17 16.13 17.03 -13.14
CA ILE A 17 16.28 16.12 -11.98
C ILE A 17 15.19 16.32 -10.91
N SER A 18 14.33 17.34 -11.06
CA SER A 18 13.32 17.70 -10.05
C SER A 18 11.97 16.97 -10.21
N SER A 19 11.84 16.04 -11.17
CA SER A 19 10.59 15.29 -11.40
C SER A 19 10.69 13.84 -10.95
N CYS A 20 11.04 13.60 -9.68
CA CYS A 20 10.82 12.28 -9.08
C CYS A 20 10.68 12.36 -7.56
N SER A 21 9.57 12.91 -7.09
CA SER A 21 9.06 12.58 -5.75
C SER A 21 7.58 12.88 -5.64
N LYS A 22 6.76 12.13 -6.41
CA LYS A 22 5.48 11.72 -5.84
C LYS A 22 5.83 10.80 -4.67
N SER A 23 6.14 11.39 -3.53
CA SER A 23 6.28 10.69 -2.27
C SER A 23 4.98 9.92 -2.09
N SER A 24 5.03 8.62 -2.34
CA SER A 24 3.92 7.72 -2.08
C SER A 24 3.87 7.52 -0.56
N SER A 25 3.46 8.59 0.13
CA SER A 25 3.20 8.53 1.56
C SER A 25 2.21 7.40 1.78
N ARG A 26 2.54 6.51 2.71
CA ARG A 26 1.65 5.41 3.11
C ARG A 26 0.28 6.01 3.46
N PRO A 27 -0.84 5.41 2.99
CA PRO A 27 -2.17 5.89 3.36
C PRO A 27 -2.35 5.81 4.88
N THR A 28 -3.06 6.78 5.45
CA THR A 28 -3.38 6.78 6.88
C THR A 28 -4.44 5.73 7.20
N ASP A 29 -4.48 5.28 8.46
CA ASP A 29 -5.47 4.29 8.90
C ASP A 29 -6.91 4.77 8.69
N LEU A 30 -7.16 6.08 8.80
CA LEU A 30 -8.45 6.70 8.48
C LEU A 30 -8.80 6.58 6.99
N GLN A 31 -7.84 6.84 6.10
CA GLN A 31 -8.05 6.70 4.65
C GLN A 31 -8.33 5.25 4.27
N VAL A 32 -7.58 4.31 4.86
CA VAL A 32 -7.80 2.88 4.67
C VAL A 32 -9.19 2.49 5.17
N GLY A 33 -9.60 2.98 6.35
CA GLY A 33 -10.90 2.72 6.94
C GLY A 33 -12.06 3.15 6.06
N GLU A 34 -12.03 4.38 5.53
CA GLU A 34 -13.06 4.85 4.62
C GLU A 34 -13.05 4.09 3.28
N ALA A 35 -11.87 3.68 2.78
CA ALA A 35 -11.77 2.91 1.53
C ALA A 35 -12.40 1.51 1.63
N VAL A 36 -12.30 0.83 2.78
CA VAL A 36 -12.85 -0.53 2.95
C VAL A 36 -14.29 -0.54 3.49
N LYS A 37 -14.81 0.60 3.94
CA LYS A 37 -16.13 0.71 4.58
C LYS A 37 -17.28 0.22 3.71
N SER A 38 -17.21 0.41 2.40
CA SER A 38 -18.22 -0.06 1.45
C SER A 38 -18.05 -1.53 1.05
N LEU A 39 -16.89 -2.13 1.36
CA LEU A 39 -16.56 -3.52 1.04
C LEU A 39 -16.93 -4.48 2.18
N LEU A 40 -17.10 -3.95 3.39
CA LEU A 40 -17.36 -4.71 4.59
C LEU A 40 -18.75 -4.40 5.15
N PRO A 41 -19.40 -5.35 5.85
CA PRO A 41 -20.64 -5.11 6.58
C PRO A 41 -20.52 -3.98 7.61
N ALA A 42 -21.62 -3.33 7.96
CA ALA A 42 -21.62 -2.17 8.86
C ALA A 42 -21.07 -2.44 10.28
N ASN A 43 -21.12 -3.69 10.75
CA ASN A 43 -20.61 -4.13 12.05
C ASN A 43 -19.10 -4.48 12.04
N HIS A 44 -18.39 -4.24 10.94
CA HIS A 44 -16.95 -4.52 10.88
C HIS A 44 -16.16 -3.61 11.83
N LYS A 45 -15.02 -4.13 12.31
CA LYS A 45 -14.02 -3.37 13.06
C LYS A 45 -12.64 -3.66 12.49
N ILE A 46 -11.94 -2.66 12.00
CA ILE A 46 -10.54 -2.82 11.61
C ILE A 46 -9.70 -3.01 12.87
N VAL A 47 -8.93 -4.10 12.90
CA VAL A 47 -8.08 -4.47 14.02
C VAL A 47 -6.59 -4.32 13.72
N ARG A 48 -6.19 -4.37 12.44
CA ARG A 48 -4.80 -4.19 12.03
C ARG A 48 -4.68 -3.66 10.61
N ILE A 49 -3.73 -2.76 10.40
CA ILE A 49 -3.30 -2.28 9.09
C ILE A 49 -1.78 -2.34 9.04
N THR A 50 -1.23 -3.25 8.24
CA THR A 50 0.21 -3.51 8.18
C THR A 50 0.69 -3.65 6.75
N PRO A 51 1.88 -3.12 6.38
CA PRO A 51 2.49 -3.44 5.09
C PRO A 51 2.70 -4.96 4.98
N VAL A 52 2.52 -5.50 3.78
CA VAL A 52 2.88 -6.91 3.53
C VAL A 52 4.39 -7.00 3.35
N GLU A 53 5.04 -7.81 4.17
CA GLU A 53 6.47 -8.05 4.06
C GLU A 53 6.81 -8.71 2.71
N GLY A 54 7.88 -8.26 2.07
CA GLY A 54 8.30 -8.77 0.76
C GLY A 54 7.48 -8.31 -0.44
N ILE A 55 6.34 -7.60 -0.25
CA ILE A 55 5.51 -7.09 -1.35
C ILE A 55 5.36 -5.56 -1.26
N PRO A 56 6.27 -4.80 -1.91
CA PRO A 56 6.20 -3.34 -1.90
C PRO A 56 4.89 -2.82 -2.48
N GLY A 57 4.28 -1.87 -1.78
CA GLY A 57 3.08 -1.19 -2.27
C GLY A 57 1.76 -1.85 -1.86
N ILE A 58 1.81 -2.99 -1.15
CA ILE A 58 0.62 -3.66 -0.65
C ILE A 58 0.53 -3.52 0.88
N ILE A 59 -0.66 -3.25 1.37
CA ILE A 59 -1.02 -3.27 2.79
C ILE A 59 -2.04 -4.37 3.04
N GLU A 60 -1.85 -5.10 4.14
CA GLU A 60 -2.83 -6.00 4.73
C GLU A 60 -3.72 -5.21 5.68
N VAL A 61 -5.02 -5.42 5.56
CA VAL A 61 -6.05 -4.90 6.44
C VAL A 61 -6.79 -6.09 7.03
N VAL A 62 -6.73 -6.22 8.35
CA VAL A 62 -7.51 -7.23 9.07
C VAL A 62 -8.67 -6.54 9.75
N ALA A 63 -9.87 -6.99 9.43
CA ALA A 63 -11.11 -6.57 10.04
C ALA A 63 -11.76 -7.75 10.76
N LYS A 64 -12.41 -7.49 11.89
CA LYS A 64 -13.32 -8.42 12.53
C LYS A 64 -14.75 -8.10 12.12
N ILE A 65 -15.49 -9.12 11.74
CA ILE A 65 -16.95 -9.08 11.55
C ILE A 65 -17.50 -10.09 12.55
N ASP A 66 -18.18 -9.59 13.58
CA ASP A 66 -18.57 -10.37 14.76
C ASP A 66 -17.37 -11.12 15.37
N THR A 67 -17.29 -12.44 15.16
CA THR A 67 -16.21 -13.31 15.67
C THR A 67 -15.21 -13.73 14.59
N GLN A 68 -15.45 -13.38 13.32
CA GLN A 68 -14.63 -13.82 12.20
C GLN A 68 -13.64 -12.74 11.75
N SER A 69 -12.39 -13.13 11.52
CA SER A 69 -11.36 -12.28 10.94
C SER A 69 -11.40 -12.35 9.42
N VAL A 70 -11.63 -11.21 8.78
CA VAL A 70 -11.52 -11.02 7.33
C VAL A 70 -10.24 -10.26 7.04
N VAL A 71 -9.49 -10.74 6.05
CA VAL A 71 -8.25 -10.12 5.59
C VAL A 71 -8.46 -9.60 4.18
N LEU A 72 -8.13 -8.33 3.97
CA LEU A 72 -8.12 -7.67 2.68
C LEU A 72 -6.71 -7.16 2.38
N TYR A 73 -6.32 -7.16 1.12
CA TYR A 73 -5.07 -6.54 0.69
C TYR A 73 -5.39 -5.35 -0.20
N LEU A 74 -4.81 -4.19 0.09
CA LEU A 74 -4.99 -2.98 -0.70
C LEU A 74 -3.66 -2.50 -1.25
N ASP A 75 -3.70 -1.87 -2.43
CA ASP A 75 -2.56 -1.13 -2.91
C ASP A 75 -2.43 0.23 -2.17
N LYS A 76 -1.23 0.82 -2.14
CA LYS A 76 -0.98 2.10 -1.45
C LYS A 76 -1.81 3.27 -1.99
N SER A 77 -2.33 3.20 -3.22
CA SER A 77 -3.22 4.24 -3.77
C SER A 77 -4.69 4.03 -3.39
N LEU A 78 -5.02 2.97 -2.65
CA LEU A 78 -6.38 2.61 -2.22
C LEU A 78 -7.36 2.46 -3.39
N LYS A 79 -6.86 2.10 -4.57
CA LYS A 79 -7.64 1.98 -5.80
C LYS A 79 -8.05 0.54 -6.07
N TYR A 80 -7.25 -0.41 -5.61
CA TYR A 80 -7.42 -1.83 -5.83
C TYR A 80 -7.44 -2.57 -4.49
N VAL A 81 -8.31 -3.58 -4.44
CA VAL A 81 -8.43 -4.51 -3.32
C VAL A 81 -8.33 -5.93 -3.85
N PHE A 82 -7.63 -6.79 -3.11
CA PHE A 82 -7.56 -8.22 -3.34
C PHE A 82 -8.23 -8.91 -2.16
N SER A 83 -9.13 -9.84 -2.47
CA SER A 83 -9.81 -10.69 -1.51
C SER A 83 -9.43 -12.14 -1.79
N GLY A 84 -9.03 -12.88 -0.75
CA GLY A 84 -8.55 -14.25 -0.86
C GLY A 84 -7.30 -14.50 -0.01
N SER A 85 -6.58 -15.59 -0.33
CA SER A 85 -5.34 -15.94 0.37
C SER A 85 -4.10 -15.48 -0.40
N LEU A 86 -3.16 -14.88 0.32
CA LEU A 86 -1.81 -14.60 -0.14
C LEU A 86 -0.89 -15.75 0.29
N MET A 87 -0.32 -16.45 -0.68
CA MET A 87 0.59 -17.57 -0.45
C MET A 87 1.98 -17.29 -1.00
N GLU A 88 3.00 -17.47 -0.18
CA GLU A 88 4.38 -17.42 -0.63
C GLU A 88 4.71 -18.69 -1.44
N ILE A 89 5.19 -18.51 -2.68
CA ILE A 89 5.43 -19.63 -3.59
C ILE A 89 6.59 -20.51 -3.13
N ALA A 90 7.65 -19.90 -2.59
CA ALA A 90 8.89 -20.58 -2.22
C ALA A 90 8.68 -21.56 -1.06
N THR A 91 7.94 -21.14 -0.04
CA THR A 91 7.71 -21.91 1.20
C THR A 91 6.34 -22.59 1.24
N LYS A 92 5.44 -22.26 0.30
CA LYS A 92 4.01 -22.63 0.32
C LYS A 92 3.25 -22.11 1.54
N LYS A 93 3.81 -21.12 2.24
CA LYS A 93 3.23 -20.53 3.43
C LYS A 93 2.04 -19.63 3.07
N ASN A 94 0.89 -19.87 3.70
CA ASN A 94 -0.30 -19.02 3.57
C ASN A 94 -0.24 -17.87 4.59
N LEU A 95 0.16 -16.69 4.13
CA LEU A 95 0.32 -15.51 4.98
C LEU A 95 -1.03 -15.01 5.53
N THR A 96 -2.12 -15.20 4.78
CA THR A 96 -3.46 -14.83 5.22
C THR A 96 -3.93 -15.67 6.40
N ALA A 97 -3.66 -16.98 6.38
CA ALA A 97 -4.08 -17.89 7.45
C ALA A 97 -3.43 -17.53 8.80
N GLU A 98 -2.17 -17.06 8.78
CA GLU A 98 -1.51 -16.56 9.99
C GLU A 98 -2.20 -15.30 10.52
N SER A 99 -2.54 -14.39 9.62
CA SER A 99 -3.21 -13.14 9.95
C SER A 99 -4.64 -13.31 10.47
N GLN A 100 -5.33 -14.37 10.04
CA GLN A 100 -6.71 -14.71 10.47
C GLN A 100 -6.75 -15.30 11.88
N ASN A 101 -5.71 -16.01 12.30
CA ASN A 101 -5.62 -16.65 13.63
C ASN A 101 -5.27 -15.68 14.76
N ILE A 102 -5.22 -14.37 14.49
CA ILE A 102 -4.92 -13.36 15.50
C ILE A 102 -6.20 -13.11 16.30
N GLN A 103 -6.24 -13.72 17.50
CA GLN A 103 -7.30 -13.56 18.51
C GLN A 103 -7.36 -12.13 19.03
#